data_AF-A0A7K2MCA8-F1
#
_entry.id   AF-A0A7K2MCA8-F1
#
_cell.length_a   1.000
_cell.length_b   1.000
_cell.length_c   1.000
_cell.angle_alpha   90.00
_cell.angle_beta   90.00
_cell.angle_gamma   90.00
#
_symmetry.space_group_name_H-M   'P 1'
#
loop_
_entity.id
_entity.type
_entity.pdbx_description
1 polymer ?
#
loop_
_entity_poly.entity_id
_entity_poly.type
_entity_poly.pdbx_seq_one_letter_code
_entity_poly.pdbx_strand_id
1 'polypeptide(L)'
;ITRSEIIERAQYWVDQGVPYSQSAYYRDPQGRTYRTDCSGMVSMSWHLTTSATTWTLPDYSTQLGSLDDLQPGDALNNVNTHVVLFVGWTDSSHSTATIMEEARPGTNARKTTYSRSYLNSNGFKPYRYDKVVESPVTVPDKGMTNVTAVGDLSGDGVGDVIAVEAATGDLYRYNGPDYVGRSARVKIGYGWDSMSDIVGVGDITGDGVADILAVDAENGNLYRYSGPDYGGRSARVQIGTGWDSMTNLTGVGDITGDGSPDLIAVEKSTGDLYRYSGPDYAGRTARVKIGSGWNIYTSLTGIGDITGDGVADILAVDTETGNLYRYSGPNYNGGTRVQIGTGWDSMTNLTGVGDITGDRVPDLLAVKASTQDLYRYSGPSFPGGSAVQIGSGW
;
A
#
# COMPACT_ATOMS: atom_id res chain seq x y z
N ILE A 1 -5.22 23.45 -2.72
CA ILE A 1 -4.61 22.55 -1.71
C ILE A 1 -5.43 21.27 -1.66
N THR A 2 -4.80 20.09 -1.60
CA THR A 2 -5.53 18.81 -1.51
C THR A 2 -5.93 18.51 -0.06
N ARG A 3 -6.86 17.57 0.16
CA ARG A 3 -7.23 17.14 1.52
C ARG A 3 -6.05 16.53 2.28
N SER A 4 -5.27 15.68 1.61
CA SER A 4 -4.06 15.08 2.19
C SER A 4 -3.07 16.16 2.62
N GLU A 5 -2.83 17.18 1.78
CA GLU A 5 -1.94 18.30 2.16
C GLU A 5 -2.51 19.08 3.37
N ILE A 6 -3.82 19.29 3.46
CA ILE A 6 -4.44 19.92 4.65
C ILE A 6 -4.14 19.10 5.92
N ILE A 7 -4.33 17.78 5.86
CA ILE A 7 -4.12 16.88 7.00
C ILE A 7 -2.63 16.78 7.36
N GLU A 8 -1.73 16.67 6.40
CA GLU A 8 -0.27 16.64 6.63
C GLU A 8 0.22 17.92 7.31
N ARG A 9 -0.26 19.08 6.87
CA ARG A 9 0.06 20.37 7.49
C ARG A 9 -0.43 20.44 8.93
N ALA A 10 -1.65 19.99 9.18
CA ALA A 10 -2.21 19.91 10.53
C ALA A 10 -1.44 18.93 11.42
N GLN A 11 -1.08 17.76 10.90
CA GLN A 11 -0.31 16.74 11.61
C GLN A 11 1.09 17.24 11.93
N TYR A 12 1.77 17.92 11.01
CA TYR A 12 3.05 18.58 11.28
C TYR A 12 2.94 19.53 12.48
N TRP A 13 1.89 20.36 12.52
CA TRP A 13 1.67 21.31 13.60
C TRP A 13 1.44 20.62 14.97
N VAL A 14 0.74 19.48 14.97
CA VAL A 14 0.57 18.61 16.13
C VAL A 14 1.90 17.97 16.54
N ASP A 15 2.69 17.47 15.59
CA ASP A 15 3.97 16.78 15.83
C ASP A 15 5.03 17.74 16.39
N GLN A 16 4.99 19.01 15.96
CA GLN A 16 5.84 20.06 16.55
C GLN A 16 5.37 20.47 17.96
N GLY A 17 4.20 20.01 18.40
CA GLY A 17 3.65 20.34 19.71
C GLY A 17 3.48 21.85 19.91
N VAL A 18 3.01 22.56 18.88
CA VAL A 18 2.91 24.04 18.91
C VAL A 18 2.03 24.48 20.08
N PRO A 19 2.50 25.40 20.96
CA PRO A 19 1.75 25.82 22.14
C PRO A 19 0.67 26.84 21.80
N TYR A 20 -0.51 26.71 22.40
CA TYR A 20 -1.61 27.66 22.22
C TYR A 20 -1.24 29.06 22.73
N SER A 21 -1.48 30.07 21.89
CA SER A 21 -1.40 31.50 22.21
C SER A 21 -2.21 32.32 21.19
N GLN A 22 -3.02 33.26 21.69
CA GLN A 22 -3.74 34.23 20.85
C GLN A 22 -2.86 35.37 20.32
N SER A 23 -1.56 35.39 20.63
CA SER A 23 -0.66 36.46 20.20
C SER A 23 0.66 35.97 19.62
N ALA A 24 1.02 34.70 19.81
CA ALA A 24 2.23 34.13 19.25
C ALA A 24 1.99 33.61 17.82
N TYR A 25 3.08 33.50 17.08
CA TYR A 25 3.10 32.98 15.72
C TYR A 25 4.12 31.86 15.60
N TYR A 26 3.81 30.86 14.79
CA TYR A 26 4.70 29.76 14.45
C TYR A 26 4.82 29.62 12.93
N ARG A 27 5.96 29.10 12.47
CA ARG A 27 6.31 29.01 11.06
C ARG A 27 5.96 27.62 10.53
N ASP A 28 5.25 27.56 9.41
CA ASP A 28 4.97 26.30 8.71
C ASP A 28 6.23 25.80 7.96
N PRO A 29 6.23 24.57 7.41
CA PRO A 29 7.39 24.03 6.69
C PRO A 29 7.82 24.87 5.47
N GLN A 30 6.93 25.69 4.93
CA GLN A 30 7.17 26.56 3.77
C GLN A 30 7.59 27.99 4.15
N GLY A 31 7.78 28.26 5.44
CA GLY A 31 8.28 29.54 5.94
C GLY A 31 7.21 30.60 6.23
N ARG A 32 5.92 30.30 6.06
CA ARG A 32 4.81 31.20 6.36
C ARG A 32 4.47 31.16 7.85
N THR A 33 4.08 32.30 8.41
CA THR A 33 3.78 32.41 9.84
C THR A 33 2.29 32.49 10.10
N TYR A 34 1.82 31.70 11.05
CA TYR A 34 0.42 31.66 11.49
C TYR A 34 0.33 31.83 12.99
N ARG A 35 -0.73 32.49 13.46
CA ARG A 35 -1.07 32.58 14.88
C ARG A 35 -1.22 31.17 15.46
N THR A 36 -0.77 30.95 16.69
CA THR A 36 -0.83 29.64 17.35
C THR A 36 -2.10 29.52 18.19
N ASP A 37 -3.27 29.81 17.59
CA ASP A 37 -4.56 29.54 18.21
C ASP A 37 -5.43 28.63 17.33
N CYS A 38 -6.60 28.25 17.83
CA CYS A 38 -7.52 27.33 17.15
C CYS A 38 -7.75 27.68 15.67
N SER A 39 -8.06 28.94 15.38
CA SER A 39 -8.26 29.43 14.01
C SER A 39 -6.98 29.61 13.21
N GLY A 40 -5.87 29.88 13.88
CA GLY A 40 -4.54 29.95 13.28
C GLY A 40 -4.05 28.58 12.81
N MET A 41 -4.28 27.52 13.59
CA MET A 41 -4.02 26.14 13.18
C MET A 41 -4.83 25.75 11.93
N VAL A 42 -6.12 26.09 11.88
CA VAL A 42 -6.95 25.83 10.69
C VAL A 42 -6.51 26.69 9.50
N SER A 43 -6.18 27.96 9.72
CA SER A 43 -5.64 28.84 8.67
C SER A 43 -4.35 28.30 8.07
N MET A 44 -3.47 27.77 8.92
CA MET A 44 -2.24 27.12 8.50
C MET A 44 -2.54 25.84 7.72
N SER A 45 -3.46 25.01 8.21
CA SER A 45 -3.83 23.74 7.57
C SER A 45 -4.40 23.97 6.18
N TRP A 46 -5.24 24.99 5.99
CA TRP A 46 -5.78 25.41 4.70
C TRP A 46 -4.82 26.24 3.84
N HIS A 47 -3.60 26.48 4.34
CA HIS A 47 -2.55 27.20 3.63
C HIS A 47 -2.97 28.62 3.23
N LEU A 48 -3.79 29.27 4.09
CA LEU A 48 -4.22 30.65 3.90
C LEU A 48 -3.00 31.59 3.88
N THR A 49 -3.14 32.75 3.26
CA THR A 49 -2.05 33.76 3.23
C THR A 49 -1.90 34.50 4.56
N THR A 50 -2.93 34.50 5.40
CA THR A 50 -2.95 35.12 6.73
C THR A 50 -3.78 34.29 7.70
N SER A 51 -3.55 34.44 9.01
CA SER A 51 -4.38 33.81 10.04
C SER A 51 -5.76 34.46 10.14
N ALA A 52 -6.76 33.73 9.69
CA ALA A 52 -8.17 34.06 9.94
C ALA A 52 -8.50 33.89 11.44
N THR A 53 -9.70 34.33 11.81
CA THR A 53 -10.31 34.07 13.12
C THR A 53 -11.49 33.11 12.94
N THR A 54 -12.03 32.56 14.03
CA THR A 54 -13.27 31.77 13.99
C THR A 54 -14.42 32.50 13.27
N TRP A 55 -14.43 33.82 13.34
CA TRP A 55 -15.42 34.69 12.70
C TRP A 55 -15.21 34.90 11.20
N THR A 56 -13.96 34.93 10.74
CA THR A 56 -13.62 35.22 9.33
C THR A 56 -13.23 33.98 8.53
N LEU A 57 -13.08 32.81 9.17
CA LEU A 57 -12.91 31.54 8.46
C LEU A 57 -14.06 31.25 7.46
N PRO A 58 -15.34 31.57 7.77
CA PRO A 58 -16.43 31.48 6.81
C PRO A 58 -16.23 32.26 5.51
N ASP A 59 -15.38 33.31 5.47
CA ASP A 59 -15.10 34.06 4.23
C ASP A 59 -14.24 33.28 3.23
N TYR A 60 -13.66 32.16 3.67
CA TYR A 60 -12.80 31.28 2.87
C TYR A 60 -13.42 29.90 2.65
N SER A 61 -14.64 29.67 3.17
CA SER A 61 -15.21 28.34 3.25
C SER A 61 -16.72 28.34 3.10
N THR A 62 -17.24 27.28 2.50
CA THR A 62 -18.66 27.04 2.35
C THR A 62 -19.17 26.20 3.53
N GLN A 63 -20.23 26.65 4.20
CA GLN A 63 -20.88 25.86 5.24
C GLN A 63 -21.59 24.63 4.62
N LEU A 64 -21.37 23.45 5.17
CA LEU A 64 -22.01 22.21 4.73
C LEU A 64 -23.39 22.03 5.37
N GLY A 65 -24.24 21.19 4.75
CA GLY A 65 -25.62 20.96 5.19
C GLY A 65 -25.72 20.07 6.43
N SER A 66 -24.81 19.10 6.57
CA SER A 66 -24.79 18.14 7.67
C SER A 66 -23.37 17.83 8.13
N LEU A 67 -23.23 17.32 9.35
CA LEU A 67 -21.99 16.68 9.81
C LEU A 67 -21.65 15.43 8.98
N ASP A 68 -22.64 14.77 8.37
CA ASP A 68 -22.39 13.62 7.48
C ASP A 68 -21.68 14.01 6.19
N ASP A 69 -21.71 15.28 5.80
CA ASP A 69 -21.03 15.78 4.61
C ASP A 69 -19.54 16.03 4.85
N LEU A 70 -19.08 15.94 6.11
CA LEU A 70 -17.70 16.19 6.49
C LEU A 70 -16.75 15.21 5.82
N GLN A 71 -15.65 15.76 5.31
CA GLN A 71 -14.52 15.04 4.77
C GLN A 71 -13.23 15.52 5.45
N PRO A 72 -12.17 14.69 5.50
CA PRO A 72 -10.89 15.07 6.11
C PRO A 72 -10.38 16.43 5.60
N GLY A 73 -10.01 17.32 6.51
CA GLY A 73 -9.56 18.68 6.22
C GLY A 73 -10.67 19.74 6.23
N ASP A 74 -11.94 19.36 6.39
CA ASP A 74 -13.02 20.30 6.68
C ASP A 74 -12.88 20.84 8.12
N ALA A 75 -13.43 22.03 8.40
CA ALA A 75 -13.45 22.62 9.73
C ALA A 75 -14.81 22.41 10.41
N LEU A 76 -14.76 22.14 11.71
CA LEU A 76 -15.89 22.24 12.61
C LEU A 76 -15.74 23.56 13.36
N ASN A 77 -16.52 24.57 12.99
CA ASN A 77 -16.39 25.92 13.51
C ASN A 77 -17.63 26.32 14.31
N ASN A 78 -17.44 26.66 15.59
CA ASN A 78 -18.35 27.54 16.30
C ASN A 78 -17.73 28.94 16.24
N VAL A 79 -18.28 29.78 15.34
CA VAL A 79 -17.75 31.10 15.01
C VAL A 79 -17.49 32.00 16.23
N ASN A 80 -18.21 31.78 17.33
CA ASN A 80 -18.11 32.59 18.55
C ASN A 80 -17.04 32.10 19.54
N THR A 81 -16.56 30.85 19.42
CA THR A 81 -15.81 30.21 20.52
C THR A 81 -14.59 29.42 20.06
N HIS A 82 -14.75 28.46 19.14
CA HIS A 82 -13.70 27.49 18.85
C HIS A 82 -13.86 26.87 17.46
N VAL A 83 -12.74 26.50 16.86
CA VAL A 83 -12.70 25.76 15.61
C VAL A 83 -11.70 24.61 15.72
N VAL A 84 -12.08 23.47 15.15
CA VAL A 84 -11.22 22.28 15.05
C VAL A 84 -11.18 21.78 13.62
N LEU A 85 -10.10 21.11 13.25
CA LEU A 85 -9.97 20.47 11.95
C LEU A 85 -10.47 19.02 12.05
N PHE A 86 -11.41 18.65 11.18
CA PHE A 86 -11.94 17.29 11.11
C PHE A 86 -10.96 16.38 10.37
N VAL A 87 -10.61 15.24 10.98
CA VAL A 87 -9.71 14.24 10.39
C VAL A 87 -10.49 13.07 9.82
N GLY A 88 -11.57 12.65 10.47
CA GLY A 88 -12.39 11.51 10.05
C GLY A 88 -13.28 10.99 11.15
N TRP A 89 -14.29 10.20 10.80
CA TRP A 89 -15.10 9.46 11.77
C TRP A 89 -14.35 8.22 12.27
N THR A 90 -14.54 7.86 13.54
CA THR A 90 -13.93 6.66 14.13
C THR A 90 -14.67 5.37 13.78
N ASP A 91 -15.90 5.49 13.30
CA ASP A 91 -16.78 4.39 12.95
C ASP A 91 -17.76 4.80 11.83
N SER A 92 -18.39 3.81 11.19
CA SER A 92 -19.36 4.02 10.12
C SER A 92 -20.69 4.61 10.59
N SER A 93 -20.96 4.65 11.90
CA SER A 93 -22.14 5.29 12.46
C SER A 93 -21.97 6.79 12.66
N HIS A 94 -20.78 7.32 12.36
CA HIS A 94 -20.41 8.72 12.53
C HIS A 94 -20.71 9.23 13.95
N SER A 95 -20.45 8.38 14.97
CA SER A 95 -20.77 8.70 16.36
C SER A 95 -19.72 9.60 17.02
N THR A 96 -18.46 9.44 16.61
CA THR A 96 -17.29 10.12 17.17
C THR A 96 -16.34 10.53 16.06
N ALA A 97 -15.94 11.80 16.07
CA ALA A 97 -15.01 12.39 15.12
C ALA A 97 -13.60 12.44 15.71
N THR A 98 -12.61 12.02 14.95
CA THR A 98 -11.21 12.38 15.16
C THR A 98 -10.98 13.80 14.67
N ILE A 99 -10.38 14.63 15.51
CA ILE A 99 -10.10 16.04 15.22
C ILE A 99 -8.65 16.39 15.58
N MET A 100 -8.15 17.48 15.00
CA MET A 100 -6.95 18.17 15.47
C MET A 100 -7.33 19.57 15.94
N GLU A 101 -6.72 20.02 17.03
CA GLU A 101 -7.01 21.33 17.61
C GLU A 101 -5.84 21.94 18.37
N GLU A 102 -5.88 23.27 18.49
CA GLU A 102 -5.24 24.04 19.54
C GLU A 102 -6.36 24.59 20.45
N ALA A 103 -6.57 23.96 21.60
CA ALA A 103 -7.82 24.12 22.33
C ALA A 103 -7.91 25.39 23.18
N ARG A 104 -6.86 25.68 23.97
CA ARG A 104 -6.86 26.73 25.00
C ARG A 104 -5.47 27.00 25.58
N PRO A 105 -5.27 28.12 26.30
CA PRO A 105 -4.00 28.40 26.98
C PRO A 105 -3.54 27.24 27.87
N GLY A 106 -2.24 26.95 27.83
CA GLY A 106 -1.63 25.84 28.59
C GLY A 106 -1.77 24.46 27.92
N THR A 107 -2.22 24.40 26.66
CA THR A 107 -2.24 23.18 25.85
C THR A 107 -1.45 23.36 24.57
N ASN A 108 -0.93 22.26 24.02
CA ASN A 108 -0.31 22.23 22.70
C ASN A 108 -1.32 21.71 21.66
N ALA A 109 -1.01 21.97 20.39
CA ALA A 109 -1.68 21.33 19.26
C ALA A 109 -1.72 19.82 19.46
N ARG A 110 -2.90 19.22 19.27
CA ARG A 110 -3.12 17.80 19.55
C ARG A 110 -4.15 17.18 18.62
N LYS A 111 -4.05 15.87 18.46
CA LYS A 111 -5.09 15.01 17.90
C LYS A 111 -5.91 14.41 19.03
N THR A 112 -7.24 14.51 18.95
CA THR A 112 -8.17 13.96 19.96
C THR A 112 -9.50 13.62 19.28
N THR A 113 -10.52 13.25 20.06
CA THR A 113 -11.87 12.97 19.56
C THR A 113 -12.94 13.86 20.18
N TYR A 114 -13.98 14.16 19.41
CA TYR A 114 -15.24 14.74 19.86
C TYR A 114 -16.42 13.88 19.44
N SER A 115 -17.37 13.66 20.34
CA SER A 115 -18.60 12.95 19.99
C SER A 115 -19.51 13.84 19.13
N ARG A 116 -20.29 13.23 18.25
CA ARG A 116 -21.29 13.94 17.43
C ARG A 116 -22.29 14.71 18.29
N SER A 117 -22.70 14.11 19.41
CA SER A 117 -23.57 14.77 20.40
C SER A 117 -22.92 16.03 20.96
N TYR A 118 -21.63 15.98 21.33
CA TYR A 118 -20.90 17.15 21.81
C TYR A 118 -20.83 18.26 20.74
N LEU A 119 -20.50 17.90 19.49
CA LEU A 119 -20.42 18.87 18.38
C LEU A 119 -21.76 19.61 18.18
N ASN A 120 -22.87 18.86 18.17
CA ASN A 120 -24.21 19.41 18.01
C ASN A 120 -24.61 20.29 19.21
N SER A 121 -24.42 19.81 20.44
CA SER A 121 -24.80 20.54 21.66
C SER A 121 -23.98 21.80 21.89
N ASN A 122 -22.75 21.88 21.35
CA ASN A 122 -21.88 23.04 21.46
C ASN A 122 -21.86 23.92 20.20
N GLY A 123 -22.80 23.71 19.28
CA GLY A 123 -23.05 24.62 18.16
C GLY A 123 -21.98 24.63 17.08
N PHE A 124 -21.15 23.60 16.97
CA PHE A 124 -20.20 23.47 15.86
C PHE A 124 -20.96 23.28 14.54
N LYS A 125 -20.55 24.03 13.52
CA LYS A 125 -21.06 23.89 12.15
C LYS A 125 -19.94 23.42 11.22
N PRO A 126 -20.24 22.54 10.26
CA PRO A 126 -19.26 22.04 9.31
C PRO A 126 -18.99 23.08 8.20
N TYR A 127 -17.73 23.34 7.90
CA TYR A 127 -17.28 24.24 6.85
C TYR A 127 -16.21 23.58 5.99
N ARG A 128 -16.31 23.75 4.67
CA ARG A 128 -15.33 23.26 3.70
C ARG A 128 -14.61 24.41 3.05
N TYR A 129 -13.28 24.38 3.06
CA TYR A 129 -12.45 25.39 2.41
C TYR A 129 -12.76 25.50 0.91
N ASP A 130 -13.03 26.69 0.40
CA ASP A 130 -13.54 26.89 -0.97
C ASP A 130 -12.51 26.52 -2.05
N LYS A 131 -11.21 26.56 -1.71
CA LYS A 131 -10.12 26.17 -2.61
C LYS A 131 -9.52 24.81 -2.27
N VAL A 132 -10.25 23.99 -1.50
CA VAL A 132 -9.93 22.56 -1.44
C VAL A 132 -10.12 21.99 -2.83
N VAL A 133 -9.04 21.44 -3.37
CA VAL A 133 -9.13 20.63 -4.57
C VAL A 133 -9.49 19.26 -4.06
N GLU A 134 -10.75 18.88 -4.25
CA GLU A 134 -11.17 17.49 -4.11
C GLU A 134 -10.27 16.70 -5.05
N SER A 135 -9.29 16.00 -4.49
CA SER A 135 -8.59 14.98 -5.24
C SER A 135 -9.66 14.00 -5.71
N PRO A 136 -9.64 13.48 -6.94
CA PRO A 136 -10.54 12.39 -7.32
C PRO A 136 -10.41 11.31 -6.24
N VAL A 137 -11.47 11.18 -5.43
CA VAL A 137 -11.66 10.33 -4.26
C VAL A 137 -10.37 9.73 -3.67
N THR A 138 -9.78 10.38 -2.66
CA THR A 138 -8.94 9.66 -1.70
C THR A 138 -9.86 9.05 -0.64
N VAL A 139 -10.24 7.78 -0.85
CA VAL A 139 -10.47 6.85 0.27
C VAL A 139 -9.23 6.96 1.18
N PRO A 140 -9.35 6.85 2.52
CA PRO A 140 -8.18 6.83 3.40
C PRO A 140 -7.06 6.01 2.76
N ASP A 141 -5.88 6.59 2.66
CA ASP A 141 -4.74 5.99 1.98
C ASP A 141 -4.44 4.64 2.65
N LYS A 142 -4.99 3.58 2.06
CA LYS A 142 -4.76 2.19 2.47
C LYS A 142 -3.47 1.65 1.84
N GLY A 143 -2.66 2.51 1.22
CA GLY A 143 -1.48 2.12 0.49
C GLY A 143 -1.81 1.41 -0.82
N MET A 144 -0.80 0.75 -1.36
CA MET A 144 -0.94 -0.21 -2.43
C MET A 144 -0.94 -1.63 -1.84
N THR A 145 -1.75 -2.50 -2.43
CA THR A 145 -1.81 -3.92 -2.08
C THR A 145 -1.41 -4.75 -3.29
N ASN A 146 -1.05 -6.01 -3.05
CA ASN A 146 -0.65 -6.94 -4.10
C ASN A 146 0.47 -6.39 -5.00
N VAL A 147 1.52 -5.82 -4.38
CA VAL A 147 2.70 -5.38 -5.13
C VAL A 147 3.43 -6.62 -5.65
N THR A 148 3.50 -6.77 -6.97
CA THR A 148 4.14 -7.93 -7.60
C THR A 148 4.91 -7.51 -8.85
N ALA A 149 6.09 -8.09 -9.04
CA ALA A 149 6.90 -7.92 -10.24
C ALA A 149 6.25 -8.60 -11.43
N VAL A 150 6.34 -7.98 -12.61
CA VAL A 150 5.79 -8.49 -13.87
C VAL A 150 6.81 -8.49 -14.99
N GLY A 151 8.10 -8.33 -14.68
CA GLY A 151 9.13 -8.13 -15.71
C GLY A 151 8.99 -6.76 -16.40
N ASP A 152 9.63 -6.59 -17.56
CA ASP A 152 9.67 -5.30 -18.27
C ASP A 152 8.40 -5.07 -19.12
N LEU A 153 7.35 -4.55 -18.48
CA LEU A 153 6.08 -4.25 -19.14
C LEU A 153 6.12 -2.92 -19.89
N SER A 154 7.09 -2.07 -19.61
CA SER A 154 7.25 -0.76 -20.22
C SER A 154 8.15 -0.75 -21.46
N GLY A 155 8.94 -1.81 -21.65
CA GLY A 155 9.90 -1.96 -22.74
C GLY A 155 11.19 -1.15 -22.54
N ASP A 156 11.51 -0.75 -21.31
CA ASP A 156 12.70 0.06 -21.00
C ASP A 156 13.93 -0.77 -20.60
N GLY A 157 13.79 -2.10 -20.58
CA GLY A 157 14.82 -3.07 -20.23
C GLY A 157 14.97 -3.32 -18.73
N VAL A 158 14.09 -2.74 -17.88
CA VAL A 158 14.12 -2.90 -16.43
C VAL A 158 12.82 -3.53 -15.93
N GLY A 159 12.90 -4.37 -14.89
CA GLY A 159 11.73 -5.01 -14.31
C GLY A 159 10.75 -4.01 -13.67
N ASP A 160 9.49 -4.07 -14.08
CA ASP A 160 8.39 -3.29 -13.54
C ASP A 160 7.64 -4.04 -12.43
N VAL A 161 6.91 -3.28 -11.61
CA VAL A 161 5.94 -3.83 -10.67
C VAL A 161 4.54 -3.31 -10.97
N ILE A 162 3.54 -4.11 -10.66
CA ILE A 162 2.15 -3.67 -10.60
C ILE A 162 1.68 -3.68 -9.15
N ALA A 163 0.74 -2.81 -8.82
CA ALA A 163 0.08 -2.83 -7.52
C ALA A 163 -1.35 -2.28 -7.60
N VAL A 164 -2.20 -2.75 -6.71
CA VAL A 164 -3.61 -2.35 -6.59
C VAL A 164 -3.73 -1.22 -5.60
N GLU A 165 -4.34 -0.12 -6.01
CA GLU A 165 -4.70 0.94 -5.09
C GLU A 165 -5.89 0.50 -4.24
N ALA A 166 -5.65 0.19 -2.97
CA ALA A 166 -6.67 -0.37 -2.07
C ALA A 166 -7.88 0.54 -1.86
N ALA A 167 -7.72 1.83 -2.16
CA ALA A 167 -8.77 2.83 -2.16
C ALA A 167 -9.80 2.63 -3.29
N THR A 168 -9.34 2.32 -4.49
CA THR A 168 -10.12 2.41 -5.73
C THR A 168 -10.30 1.07 -6.43
N GLY A 169 -9.45 0.09 -6.12
CA GLY A 169 -9.34 -1.15 -6.88
C GLY A 169 -8.68 -0.95 -8.25
N ASP A 170 -8.04 0.20 -8.48
CA ASP A 170 -7.32 0.46 -9.72
C ASP A 170 -5.95 -0.21 -9.71
N LEU A 171 -5.56 -0.80 -10.84
CA LEU A 171 -4.25 -1.41 -11.03
C LEU A 171 -3.32 -0.42 -11.70
N TYR A 172 -2.12 -0.26 -11.14
CA TYR A 172 -1.11 0.64 -11.65
C TYR A 172 0.20 -0.10 -11.92
N ARG A 173 0.85 0.23 -13.04
CA ARG A 173 2.25 -0.08 -13.33
C ARG A 173 3.16 0.98 -12.71
N TYR A 174 4.27 0.53 -12.15
CA TYR A 174 5.38 1.36 -11.70
C TYR A 174 6.65 0.90 -12.41
N ASN A 175 7.24 1.81 -13.17
CA ASN A 175 8.45 1.51 -13.92
C ASN A 175 9.66 1.38 -12.98
N GLY A 176 10.51 0.38 -13.24
CA GLY A 176 11.82 0.28 -12.61
C GLY A 176 12.83 1.31 -13.14
N PRO A 177 14.01 1.43 -12.54
CA PRO A 177 14.43 0.83 -11.27
C PRO A 177 14.00 1.68 -10.05
N ASP A 178 13.49 2.90 -10.28
CA ASP A 178 13.26 3.89 -9.23
C ASP A 178 11.87 3.79 -8.61
N TYR A 179 10.90 3.20 -9.32
CA TYR A 179 9.52 2.99 -8.85
C TYR A 179 8.96 4.23 -8.13
N VAL A 180 8.93 5.37 -8.84
CA VAL A 180 8.72 6.76 -8.32
C VAL A 180 7.32 7.02 -7.68
N GLY A 181 6.65 5.95 -7.25
CA GLY A 181 5.39 5.97 -6.52
C GLY A 181 4.28 6.61 -7.33
N ARG A 182 3.34 7.23 -6.62
CA ARG A 182 2.11 7.80 -7.21
C ARG A 182 2.32 8.88 -8.26
N SER A 183 3.48 9.53 -8.25
CA SER A 183 3.76 10.67 -9.13
C SER A 183 3.94 10.30 -10.60
N ALA A 184 4.33 9.06 -10.89
CA ALA A 184 4.68 8.60 -12.23
C ALA A 184 4.04 7.26 -12.64
N ARG A 185 3.23 6.65 -11.77
CA ARG A 185 2.56 5.37 -12.06
C ARG A 185 1.55 5.49 -13.20
N VAL A 186 1.41 4.43 -13.97
CA VAL A 186 0.47 4.36 -15.10
C VAL A 186 -0.71 3.47 -14.72
N LYS A 187 -1.94 3.97 -14.81
CA LYS A 187 -3.13 3.13 -14.60
C LYS A 187 -3.27 2.17 -15.78
N ILE A 188 -3.30 0.87 -15.49
CA ILE A 188 -3.38 -0.21 -16.47
C ILE A 188 -4.56 -1.14 -16.21
N GLY A 189 -5.43 -0.86 -15.23
CA GLY A 189 -6.60 -1.69 -14.97
C GLY A 189 -7.52 -1.12 -13.90
N TYR A 190 -8.67 -1.77 -13.71
CA TYR A 190 -9.68 -1.39 -12.73
C TYR A 190 -10.42 -2.64 -12.19
N GLY A 191 -11.04 -2.51 -11.01
CA GLY A 191 -11.83 -3.58 -10.37
C GLY A 191 -10.99 -4.72 -9.78
N TRP A 192 -9.73 -4.45 -9.48
CA TRP A 192 -8.76 -5.41 -8.94
C TRP A 192 -8.92 -5.65 -7.44
N ASP A 193 -9.72 -4.83 -6.75
CA ASP A 193 -10.18 -5.06 -5.37
C ASP A 193 -11.08 -6.30 -5.23
N SER A 194 -11.56 -6.85 -6.35
CA SER A 194 -12.31 -8.13 -6.38
C SER A 194 -11.41 -9.38 -6.34
N MET A 195 -10.09 -9.23 -6.32
CA MET A 195 -9.12 -10.33 -6.28
C MET A 195 -8.51 -10.48 -4.88
N SER A 196 -8.34 -11.72 -4.41
CA SER A 196 -7.66 -12.02 -3.15
C SER A 196 -6.14 -12.05 -3.28
N ASP A 197 -5.65 -12.45 -4.45
CA ASP A 197 -4.23 -12.60 -4.76
C ASP A 197 -3.98 -12.24 -6.22
N ILE A 198 -2.83 -11.63 -6.51
CA ILE A 198 -2.35 -11.31 -7.85
C ILE A 198 -0.86 -11.71 -7.92
N VAL A 199 -0.48 -12.44 -8.96
CA VAL A 199 0.88 -12.96 -9.13
C VAL A 199 1.36 -12.70 -10.55
N GLY A 200 2.50 -12.04 -10.70
CA GLY A 200 3.24 -12.03 -11.96
C GLY A 200 3.87 -13.40 -12.23
N VAL A 201 3.64 -13.95 -13.42
CA VAL A 201 4.17 -15.26 -13.82
C VAL A 201 5.07 -15.19 -15.04
N GLY A 202 5.19 -14.03 -15.68
CA GLY A 202 5.90 -13.89 -16.95
C GLY A 202 4.99 -14.20 -18.13
N ASP A 203 5.58 -14.33 -19.33
CA ASP A 203 4.84 -14.63 -20.56
C ASP A 203 4.49 -16.12 -20.63
N ILE A 204 3.22 -16.46 -20.36
CA ILE A 204 2.68 -17.82 -20.44
C ILE A 204 1.83 -18.02 -21.69
N THR A 205 1.57 -16.96 -22.46
CA THR A 205 0.87 -17.02 -23.75
C THR A 205 1.80 -17.13 -24.95
N GLY A 206 3.08 -16.79 -24.78
CA GLY A 206 4.12 -16.78 -25.80
C GLY A 206 4.07 -15.56 -26.71
N ASP A 207 3.41 -14.47 -26.29
CA ASP A 207 3.26 -13.25 -27.10
C ASP A 207 4.37 -12.21 -26.85
N GLY A 208 5.30 -12.51 -25.95
CA GLY A 208 6.41 -11.65 -25.55
C GLY A 208 6.06 -10.63 -24.47
N VAL A 209 4.83 -10.63 -23.94
CA VAL A 209 4.36 -9.72 -22.90
C VAL A 209 4.04 -10.51 -21.65
N ALA A 210 4.42 -9.99 -20.49
CA ALA A 210 4.14 -10.67 -19.23
C ALA A 210 2.64 -10.76 -18.95
N ASP A 211 2.18 -11.97 -18.62
CA ASP A 211 0.85 -12.24 -18.10
C ASP A 211 0.84 -12.22 -16.57
N ILE A 212 -0.35 -12.08 -16.00
CA ILE A 212 -0.59 -12.23 -14.57
C ILE A 212 -1.70 -13.22 -14.28
N LEU A 213 -1.63 -13.82 -13.10
CA LEU A 213 -2.68 -14.66 -12.54
C LEU A 213 -3.35 -13.95 -11.38
N ALA A 214 -4.66 -14.13 -11.23
CA ALA A 214 -5.38 -13.61 -10.09
C ALA A 214 -6.46 -14.57 -9.59
N VAL A 215 -6.63 -14.62 -8.27
CA VAL A 215 -7.65 -15.42 -7.60
C VAL A 215 -8.83 -14.52 -7.25
N ASP A 216 -10.00 -14.85 -7.76
CA ASP A 216 -11.24 -14.10 -7.49
C ASP A 216 -11.69 -14.34 -6.04
N ALA A 217 -11.83 -13.26 -5.28
CA ALA A 217 -12.07 -13.33 -3.83
C ALA A 217 -13.46 -13.90 -3.48
N GLU A 218 -14.42 -13.85 -4.41
CA GLU A 218 -15.80 -14.28 -4.18
C GLU A 218 -15.96 -15.79 -4.35
N ASN A 219 -15.30 -16.38 -5.35
CA ASN A 219 -15.52 -17.78 -5.75
C ASN A 219 -14.26 -18.64 -5.81
N GLY A 220 -13.06 -18.07 -5.57
CA GLY A 220 -11.81 -18.82 -5.58
C GLY A 220 -11.40 -19.34 -6.96
N ASN A 221 -11.93 -18.78 -8.05
CA ASN A 221 -11.47 -19.14 -9.40
C ASN A 221 -10.15 -18.46 -9.72
N LEU A 222 -9.28 -19.19 -10.42
CA LEU A 222 -8.04 -18.64 -10.97
C LEU A 222 -8.30 -18.14 -12.38
N TYR A 223 -7.85 -16.92 -12.63
CA TYR A 223 -7.95 -16.26 -13.91
C TYR A 223 -6.58 -15.86 -14.42
N ARG A 224 -6.32 -16.10 -15.72
CA ARG A 224 -5.22 -15.49 -16.46
C ARG A 224 -5.67 -14.16 -17.03
N TYR A 225 -4.77 -13.18 -16.97
CA TYR A 225 -4.89 -11.90 -17.64
C TYR A 225 -3.66 -11.68 -18.51
N SER A 226 -3.90 -11.51 -19.81
CA SER A 226 -2.83 -11.20 -20.74
C SER A 226 -2.51 -9.71 -20.75
N GLY A 227 -1.21 -9.42 -20.85
CA GLY A 227 -0.71 -8.06 -20.83
C GLY A 227 -0.97 -7.30 -22.14
N PRO A 228 -0.63 -6.00 -22.18
CA PRO A 228 -0.07 -5.23 -21.08
C PRO A 228 -1.13 -4.49 -20.22
N ASP A 229 -2.38 -4.40 -20.69
CA ASP A 229 -3.38 -3.47 -20.16
C ASP A 229 -4.39 -4.11 -19.19
N TYR A 230 -4.08 -5.29 -18.62
CA TYR A 230 -4.86 -6.15 -17.71
C TYR A 230 -6.27 -5.60 -17.32
N GLY A 231 -7.18 -5.55 -18.29
CA GLY A 231 -8.34 -4.65 -18.31
C GLY A 231 -9.51 -5.04 -17.39
N GLY A 232 -9.26 -5.75 -16.29
CA GLY A 232 -10.28 -6.18 -15.34
C GLY A 232 -11.15 -7.33 -15.87
N ARG A 233 -12.38 -7.45 -15.33
CA ARG A 233 -13.23 -8.65 -15.43
C ARG A 233 -13.53 -9.15 -16.84
N SER A 234 -13.55 -8.27 -17.84
CA SER A 234 -13.83 -8.63 -19.25
C SER A 234 -12.61 -9.17 -20.01
N ALA A 235 -11.39 -8.96 -19.50
CA ALA A 235 -10.15 -9.33 -20.19
C ALA A 235 -9.57 -10.69 -19.74
N ARG A 236 -10.27 -11.38 -18.83
CA ARG A 236 -9.74 -12.54 -18.11
C ARG A 236 -10.19 -13.87 -18.70
N VAL A 237 -9.32 -14.87 -18.65
CA VAL A 237 -9.64 -16.26 -19.00
C VAL A 237 -9.63 -17.10 -17.74
N GLN A 238 -10.71 -17.81 -17.45
CA GLN A 238 -10.72 -18.75 -16.32
C GLN A 238 -9.86 -19.96 -16.65
N ILE A 239 -8.91 -20.28 -15.78
CA ILE A 239 -7.99 -21.42 -15.96
C ILE A 239 -7.99 -22.38 -14.76
N GLY A 240 -8.68 -22.03 -13.66
CA GLY A 240 -8.79 -22.93 -12.52
C GLY A 240 -9.94 -22.60 -11.56
N THR A 241 -10.16 -23.51 -10.61
CA THR A 241 -11.16 -23.40 -9.53
C THR A 241 -10.55 -23.88 -8.20
N GLY A 242 -11.13 -23.45 -7.07
CA GLY A 242 -10.73 -23.90 -5.72
C GLY A 242 -9.40 -23.33 -5.22
N TRP A 243 -8.94 -22.22 -5.80
CA TRP A 243 -7.71 -21.53 -5.43
C TRP A 243 -7.84 -20.72 -4.14
N ASP A 244 -9.05 -20.46 -3.68
CA ASP A 244 -9.34 -19.96 -2.33
C ASP A 244 -8.85 -20.90 -1.22
N SER A 245 -8.63 -22.19 -1.51
CA SER A 245 -8.00 -23.13 -0.57
C SER A 245 -6.49 -22.98 -0.45
N MET A 246 -5.87 -22.13 -1.27
CA MET A 246 -4.43 -21.86 -1.31
C MET A 246 -4.10 -20.49 -0.72
N THR A 247 -2.85 -20.31 -0.29
CA THR A 247 -2.26 -19.05 0.18
C THR A 247 -0.79 -18.98 -0.23
N ASN A 248 -0.15 -17.81 -0.12
CA ASN A 248 1.24 -17.59 -0.48
C ASN A 248 1.58 -18.08 -1.90
N LEU A 249 0.79 -17.62 -2.88
CA LEU A 249 0.99 -17.93 -4.29
C LEU A 249 2.17 -17.10 -4.81
N THR A 250 3.13 -17.73 -5.49
CA THR A 250 4.23 -16.99 -6.11
C THR A 250 4.79 -17.72 -7.34
N GLY A 251 5.03 -16.96 -8.41
CA GLY A 251 5.68 -17.47 -9.62
C GLY A 251 7.16 -17.72 -9.36
N VAL A 252 7.70 -18.80 -9.91
CA VAL A 252 9.10 -19.20 -9.69
C VAL A 252 9.88 -19.43 -10.98
N GLY A 253 9.37 -18.92 -12.11
CA GLY A 253 9.93 -19.24 -13.42
C GLY A 253 9.77 -20.72 -13.77
N ASP A 254 10.42 -21.17 -14.84
CA ASP A 254 10.36 -22.56 -15.28
C ASP A 254 11.35 -23.43 -14.48
N ILE A 255 10.88 -24.03 -13.39
CA ILE A 255 11.66 -24.94 -12.54
C ILE A 255 11.49 -26.40 -12.97
N THR A 256 10.67 -26.68 -13.98
CA THR A 256 10.47 -28.02 -14.54
C THR A 256 11.24 -28.27 -15.83
N GLY A 257 11.67 -27.22 -16.50
CA GLY A 257 12.30 -27.26 -17.81
C GLY A 257 11.31 -27.54 -18.95
N ASP A 258 10.02 -27.27 -18.75
CA ASP A 258 8.97 -27.51 -19.77
C ASP A 258 8.72 -26.31 -20.70
N GLY A 259 9.43 -25.20 -20.46
CA GLY A 259 9.37 -23.96 -21.22
C GLY A 259 8.27 -23.00 -20.75
N SER A 260 7.50 -23.35 -19.72
CA SER A 260 6.45 -22.49 -19.15
C SER A 260 6.76 -22.15 -17.68
N PRO A 261 6.62 -20.90 -17.26
CA PRO A 261 6.76 -20.53 -15.86
C PRO A 261 5.83 -21.32 -14.91
N ASP A 262 6.41 -21.89 -13.86
CA ASP A 262 5.71 -22.60 -12.80
C ASP A 262 5.23 -21.64 -11.68
N LEU A 263 4.22 -22.10 -10.94
CA LEU A 263 3.66 -21.45 -9.76
C LEU A 263 3.80 -22.38 -8.55
N ILE A 264 4.10 -21.83 -7.37
CA ILE A 264 3.95 -22.56 -6.11
C ILE A 264 2.90 -21.92 -5.21
N ALA A 265 2.25 -22.73 -4.37
CA ALA A 265 1.29 -22.24 -3.39
C ALA A 265 1.16 -23.20 -2.19
N VAL A 266 0.79 -22.66 -1.04
CA VAL A 266 0.60 -23.40 0.21
C VAL A 266 -0.88 -23.71 0.39
N GLU A 267 -1.22 -24.98 0.64
CA GLU A 267 -2.59 -25.37 0.96
C GLU A 267 -2.92 -25.00 2.41
N LYS A 268 -3.94 -24.15 2.60
CA LYS A 268 -4.29 -23.56 3.90
C LYS A 268 -4.56 -24.61 4.99
N SER A 269 -5.23 -25.71 4.64
CA SER A 269 -5.69 -26.72 5.60
C SER A 269 -4.59 -27.67 6.08
N THR A 270 -3.55 -27.88 5.29
CA THR A 270 -2.51 -28.89 5.54
C THR A 270 -1.13 -28.26 5.77
N GLY A 271 -0.89 -27.05 5.26
CA GLY A 271 0.44 -26.46 5.19
C GLY A 271 1.33 -27.13 4.15
N ASP A 272 0.77 -27.89 3.22
CA ASP A 272 1.52 -28.53 2.14
C ASP A 272 1.87 -27.53 1.05
N LEU A 273 3.11 -27.55 0.57
CA LEU A 273 3.56 -26.76 -0.57
C LEU A 273 3.38 -27.57 -1.85
N TYR A 274 2.71 -26.97 -2.81
CA TYR A 274 2.44 -27.57 -4.12
C TYR A 274 3.06 -26.74 -5.24
N ARG A 275 3.63 -27.42 -6.24
CA ARG A 275 3.98 -26.87 -7.55
C ARG A 275 2.84 -27.09 -8.53
N TYR A 276 2.57 -26.09 -9.34
CA TYR A 276 1.63 -26.08 -10.45
C TYR A 276 2.38 -25.67 -11.70
N SER A 277 2.46 -26.57 -12.68
CA SER A 277 3.16 -26.27 -13.93
C SER A 277 2.30 -25.46 -14.88
N GLY A 278 2.94 -24.49 -15.55
CA GLY A 278 2.30 -23.64 -16.54
C GLY A 278 2.02 -24.38 -17.85
N PRO A 279 1.38 -23.71 -18.82
CA PRO A 279 0.70 -22.42 -18.68
C PRO A 279 -0.72 -22.53 -18.08
N ASP A 280 -1.23 -23.76 -17.94
CA ASP A 280 -2.64 -23.99 -17.59
C ASP A 280 -2.89 -24.09 -16.08
N TYR A 281 -1.86 -24.38 -15.28
CA TYR A 281 -1.93 -24.50 -13.81
C TYR A 281 -3.14 -25.32 -13.35
N ALA A 282 -3.30 -26.54 -13.89
CA ALA A 282 -4.53 -27.35 -13.85
C ALA A 282 -5.04 -27.83 -12.46
N GLY A 283 -4.65 -27.16 -11.37
CA GLY A 283 -5.28 -27.27 -10.06
C GLY A 283 -5.02 -28.61 -9.36
N ARG A 284 -6.01 -29.06 -8.58
CA ARG A 284 -5.89 -30.23 -7.69
C ARG A 284 -5.58 -31.55 -8.38
N THR A 285 -5.89 -31.68 -9.67
CA THR A 285 -5.70 -32.94 -10.42
C THR A 285 -4.30 -33.11 -10.98
N ALA A 286 -3.51 -32.03 -11.08
CA ALA A 286 -2.18 -32.04 -11.69
C ALA A 286 -1.06 -31.48 -10.80
N ARG A 287 -1.41 -30.80 -9.69
CA ARG A 287 -0.40 -30.24 -8.76
C ARG A 287 0.49 -31.33 -8.16
N VAL A 288 1.77 -31.00 -7.96
CA VAL A 288 2.77 -31.88 -7.34
C VAL A 288 3.09 -31.37 -5.95
N LYS A 289 2.93 -32.21 -4.93
CA LYS A 289 3.37 -31.87 -3.56
C LYS A 289 4.89 -31.87 -3.51
N ILE A 290 5.48 -30.74 -3.14
CA ILE A 290 6.94 -30.56 -3.05
C ILE A 290 7.42 -30.26 -1.63
N GLY A 291 6.51 -30.04 -0.67
CA GLY A 291 6.86 -29.87 0.74
C GLY A 291 5.67 -29.99 1.69
N SER A 292 5.97 -29.99 2.99
CA SER A 292 4.99 -30.01 4.10
C SER A 292 5.42 -29.00 5.16
N GLY A 293 4.48 -28.48 5.96
CA GLY A 293 4.78 -27.61 7.12
C GLY A 293 5.09 -26.15 6.76
N TRP A 294 4.59 -25.67 5.62
CA TRP A 294 4.81 -24.31 5.13
C TRP A 294 3.86 -23.25 5.71
N ASN A 295 2.92 -23.66 6.56
CA ASN A 295 2.01 -22.78 7.29
C ASN A 295 2.69 -21.94 8.38
N ILE A 296 4.01 -22.09 8.56
CA ILE A 296 4.84 -21.31 9.50
C ILE A 296 5.34 -19.99 8.91
N TYR A 297 4.97 -19.66 7.67
CA TYR A 297 5.44 -18.48 6.96
C TYR A 297 4.29 -17.50 6.65
N THR A 298 4.50 -16.21 6.94
CA THR A 298 3.56 -15.13 6.63
C THR A 298 3.60 -14.70 5.17
N SER A 299 4.72 -14.94 4.49
CA SER A 299 4.92 -14.59 3.09
C SER A 299 5.89 -15.57 2.44
N LEU A 300 5.60 -15.94 1.18
CA LEU A 300 6.54 -16.58 0.26
C LEU A 300 6.65 -15.72 -0.99
N THR A 301 7.86 -15.50 -1.50
CA THR A 301 8.08 -14.81 -2.77
C THR A 301 9.18 -15.47 -3.57
N GLY A 302 8.95 -15.67 -4.88
CA GLY A 302 10.00 -16.00 -5.83
C GLY A 302 10.97 -14.84 -5.97
N ILE A 303 12.27 -15.13 -5.97
CA ILE A 303 13.33 -14.11 -6.11
C ILE A 303 14.17 -14.30 -7.38
N GLY A 304 13.93 -15.37 -8.14
CA GLY A 304 14.84 -15.79 -9.20
C GLY A 304 16.06 -16.51 -8.63
N ASP A 305 17.07 -16.76 -9.45
CA ASP A 305 18.28 -17.48 -9.04
C ASP A 305 19.25 -16.54 -8.32
N ILE A 306 19.16 -16.50 -6.99
CA ILE A 306 20.02 -15.67 -6.14
C ILE A 306 21.26 -16.44 -5.67
N THR A 307 21.31 -17.75 -5.91
CA THR A 307 22.45 -18.62 -5.57
C THR A 307 23.42 -18.84 -6.71
N GLY A 308 23.01 -18.56 -7.95
CA GLY A 308 23.76 -18.82 -9.16
C GLY A 308 23.78 -20.30 -9.56
N ASP A 309 22.83 -21.10 -9.09
CA ASP A 309 22.76 -22.54 -9.39
C ASP A 309 21.94 -22.88 -10.65
N GLY A 310 21.38 -21.85 -11.30
CA GLY A 310 20.56 -21.94 -12.49
C GLY A 310 19.08 -22.22 -12.24
N VAL A 311 18.66 -22.31 -10.98
CA VAL A 311 17.27 -22.57 -10.60
C VAL A 311 16.76 -21.43 -9.71
N ALA A 312 15.51 -21.02 -9.92
CA ALA A 312 14.92 -19.99 -9.08
C ALA A 312 14.87 -20.41 -7.61
N ASP A 313 15.26 -19.48 -6.75
CA ASP A 313 15.11 -19.55 -5.30
C ASP A 313 13.79 -18.88 -4.86
N ILE A 314 13.37 -19.18 -3.62
CA ILE A 314 12.28 -18.47 -2.94
C ILE A 314 12.73 -17.93 -1.61
N LEU A 315 12.05 -16.89 -1.15
CA LEU A 315 12.19 -16.33 0.18
C LEU A 315 10.93 -16.57 1.00
N ALA A 316 11.09 -16.80 2.30
CA ALA A 316 9.99 -17.04 3.23
C ALA A 316 10.20 -16.28 4.55
N VAL A 317 9.15 -15.58 5.02
CA VAL A 317 9.18 -14.82 6.28
C VAL A 317 8.51 -15.62 7.38
N ASP A 318 9.29 -16.00 8.39
CA ASP A 318 8.84 -16.83 9.51
C ASP A 318 7.86 -16.09 10.41
N THR A 319 6.70 -16.68 10.66
CA THR A 319 5.59 -16.06 11.40
C THR A 319 5.92 -15.78 12.86
N GLU A 320 6.75 -16.62 13.49
CA GLU A 320 7.05 -16.51 14.92
C GLU A 320 8.19 -15.53 15.18
N THR A 321 9.21 -15.54 14.32
CA THR A 321 10.47 -14.83 14.56
C THR A 321 10.67 -13.60 13.68
N GLY A 322 9.90 -13.45 12.60
CA GLY A 322 10.14 -12.41 11.59
C GLY A 322 11.46 -12.59 10.84
N ASN A 323 12.06 -13.78 10.89
CA ASN A 323 13.30 -14.08 10.17
C ASN A 323 13.00 -14.37 8.69
N LEU A 324 13.88 -13.90 7.81
CA LEU A 324 13.82 -14.19 6.38
C LEU A 324 14.73 -15.37 6.06
N TYR A 325 14.17 -16.36 5.38
CA TYR A 325 14.88 -17.54 4.93
C TYR A 325 14.87 -17.63 3.41
N ARG A 326 16.00 -17.98 2.82
CA ARG A 326 16.11 -18.44 1.44
C ARG A 326 15.90 -19.95 1.40
N TYR A 327 15.22 -20.43 0.37
CA TYR A 327 15.16 -21.82 -0.02
C TYR A 327 15.56 -21.97 -1.48
N SER A 328 16.53 -22.85 -1.73
CA SER A 328 16.94 -23.15 -3.10
C SER A 328 16.03 -24.16 -3.78
N GLY A 329 15.75 -23.88 -5.05
CA GLY A 329 14.89 -24.68 -5.90
C GLY A 329 15.52 -26.02 -6.33
N PRO A 330 14.81 -26.79 -7.16
CA PRO A 330 13.43 -26.56 -7.58
C PRO A 330 12.39 -27.06 -6.54
N ASN A 331 12.83 -27.78 -5.51
CA ASN A 331 11.93 -28.44 -4.55
C ASN A 331 11.83 -27.74 -3.19
N TYR A 332 12.64 -26.70 -2.94
CA TYR A 332 12.59 -25.88 -1.73
C TYR A 332 12.62 -26.68 -0.42
N ASN A 333 13.36 -27.79 -0.39
CA ASN A 333 13.35 -28.68 0.76
C ASN A 333 14.01 -28.03 2.00
N GLY A 334 13.70 -28.55 3.20
CA GLY A 334 14.27 -28.02 4.45
C GLY A 334 15.80 -28.02 4.54
N GLY A 335 16.49 -28.84 3.73
CA GLY A 335 17.95 -28.87 3.65
C GLY A 335 18.56 -27.69 2.87
N THR A 336 17.77 -26.97 2.06
CA THR A 336 18.22 -25.76 1.35
C THR A 336 17.89 -24.46 2.08
N ARG A 337 17.26 -24.56 3.26
CA ARG A 337 16.85 -23.43 4.09
C ARG A 337 18.07 -22.73 4.70
N VAL A 338 18.25 -21.45 4.37
CA VAL A 338 19.31 -20.59 4.92
C VAL A 338 18.69 -19.30 5.45
N GLN A 339 18.99 -18.93 6.70
CA GLN A 339 18.57 -17.63 7.21
C GLN A 339 19.41 -16.53 6.56
N ILE A 340 18.76 -15.53 5.99
CA ILE A 340 19.43 -14.41 5.29
C ILE A 340 18.97 -13.02 5.75
N GLY A 341 18.08 -12.95 6.75
CA GLY A 341 17.63 -11.69 7.34
C GLY A 341 16.84 -11.86 8.65
N THR A 342 16.57 -10.74 9.30
CA THR A 342 15.83 -10.60 10.58
C THR A 342 14.95 -9.36 10.53
N GLY A 343 13.81 -9.33 11.23
CA GLY A 343 12.93 -8.15 11.34
C GLY A 343 12.00 -7.93 10.14
N TRP A 344 11.75 -8.98 9.36
CA TRP A 344 10.91 -8.97 8.17
C TRP A 344 9.41 -9.06 8.47
N ASP A 345 9.03 -9.31 9.73
CA ASP A 345 7.66 -9.16 10.24
C ASP A 345 7.15 -7.71 10.17
N SER A 346 8.04 -6.74 10.06
CA SER A 346 7.70 -5.33 9.84
C SER A 346 7.44 -4.97 8.36
N MET A 347 7.64 -5.93 7.45
CA MET A 347 7.53 -5.75 6.01
C MET A 347 6.32 -6.51 5.44
N THR A 348 5.76 -5.99 4.35
CA THR A 348 4.65 -6.55 3.58
C THR A 348 4.93 -6.44 2.09
N ASN A 349 4.17 -7.15 1.26
CA ASN A 349 4.27 -7.10 -0.21
C ASN A 349 5.72 -7.34 -0.74
N LEU A 350 6.35 -8.43 -0.31
CA LEU A 350 7.69 -8.81 -0.77
C LEU A 350 7.62 -9.31 -2.21
N THR A 351 8.47 -8.79 -3.11
CA THR A 351 8.54 -9.24 -4.50
C THR A 351 9.95 -9.15 -5.08
N GLY A 352 10.41 -10.23 -5.72
CA GLY A 352 11.65 -10.26 -6.48
C GLY A 352 11.50 -9.57 -7.82
N VAL A 353 12.38 -8.63 -8.12
CA VAL A 353 12.28 -7.77 -9.32
C VAL A 353 13.36 -8.05 -10.37
N GLY A 354 14.14 -9.11 -10.17
CA GLY A 354 15.34 -9.36 -10.96
C GLY A 354 16.47 -8.40 -10.59
N ASP A 355 17.52 -8.38 -11.39
CA ASP A 355 18.67 -7.47 -11.18
C ASP A 355 18.34 -6.07 -11.71
N ILE A 356 18.04 -5.15 -10.80
CA ILE A 356 17.77 -3.73 -11.09
C ILE A 356 18.93 -2.83 -10.65
N THR A 357 19.99 -3.40 -10.06
CA THR A 357 21.19 -2.66 -9.65
C THR A 357 22.40 -2.90 -10.56
N GLY A 358 22.30 -3.85 -11.49
CA GLY A 358 23.33 -4.20 -12.47
C GLY A 358 24.45 -5.10 -11.93
N ASP A 359 24.26 -5.72 -10.76
CA ASP A 359 25.26 -6.57 -10.12
C ASP A 359 25.15 -8.06 -10.49
N ARG A 360 24.18 -8.40 -11.34
CA ARG A 360 23.79 -9.74 -11.80
C ARG A 360 23.18 -10.63 -10.73
N VAL A 361 22.75 -10.05 -9.62
CA VAL A 361 22.06 -10.75 -8.54
C VAL A 361 20.64 -10.19 -8.44
N PRO A 362 19.60 -11.03 -8.37
CA PRO A 362 18.25 -10.53 -8.17
C PRO A 362 18.09 -9.69 -6.91
N ASP A 363 17.39 -8.56 -7.05
CA ASP A 363 17.02 -7.64 -5.98
C ASP A 363 15.60 -7.93 -5.46
N LEU A 364 15.34 -7.49 -4.23
CA LEU A 364 14.05 -7.63 -3.54
C LEU A 364 13.46 -6.26 -3.25
N LEU A 365 12.16 -6.11 -3.49
CA LEU A 365 11.36 -5.01 -2.97
C LEU A 365 10.49 -5.45 -1.80
N ALA A 366 10.29 -4.56 -0.83
CA ALA A 366 9.32 -4.76 0.25
C ALA A 366 8.77 -3.44 0.77
N VAL A 367 7.52 -3.45 1.22
CA VAL A 367 6.84 -2.28 1.80
C VAL A 367 6.89 -2.34 3.31
N LYS A 368 7.30 -1.27 3.97
CA LYS A 368 7.30 -1.19 5.44
C LYS A 368 5.88 -0.94 5.94
N ALA A 369 5.31 -1.92 6.65
CA ALA A 369 3.90 -1.93 7.03
C ALA A 369 3.45 -0.68 7.82
N SER A 370 4.33 -0.13 8.67
CA SER A 370 4.01 1.02 9.52
C SER A 370 3.99 2.36 8.78
N THR A 371 4.77 2.50 7.71
CA THR A 371 4.98 3.80 7.03
C THR A 371 4.53 3.79 5.58
N GLN A 372 4.25 2.62 5.00
CA GLN A 372 3.96 2.47 3.57
C GLN A 372 5.11 2.98 2.68
N ASP A 373 6.34 2.84 3.16
CA ASP A 373 7.54 3.15 2.41
C ASP A 373 8.02 1.91 1.65
N LEU A 374 8.41 2.09 0.39
CA LEU A 374 9.03 1.06 -0.43
C LEU A 374 10.53 1.04 -0.21
N TYR A 375 11.06 -0.14 0.09
CA TYR A 375 12.49 -0.39 0.24
C TYR A 375 12.97 -1.38 -0.82
N ARG A 376 14.13 -1.08 -1.40
CA ARG A 376 14.93 -2.01 -2.22
C ARG A 376 16.03 -2.63 -1.36
N TYR A 377 16.23 -3.93 -1.54
CA TYR A 377 17.32 -4.69 -0.95
C TYR A 377 18.09 -5.39 -2.06
N SER A 378 19.39 -5.15 -2.13
CA SER A 378 20.25 -5.86 -3.08
C SER A 378 20.64 -7.22 -2.55
N GLY A 379 20.63 -8.20 -3.44
CA GLY A 379 21.01 -9.58 -3.14
C GLY A 379 22.52 -9.74 -2.89
N PRO A 380 22.99 -10.96 -2.56
CA PRO A 380 22.19 -12.17 -2.34
C PRO A 380 21.69 -12.34 -0.89
N SER A 381 22.07 -11.42 0.00
CA SER A 381 21.66 -11.42 1.40
C SER A 381 20.87 -10.17 1.71
N PHE A 382 19.77 -10.29 2.43
CA PHE A 382 18.88 -9.17 2.76
C PHE A 382 18.85 -8.88 4.27
N PRO A 383 19.98 -8.46 4.87
CA PRO A 383 19.99 -7.99 6.25
C PRO A 383 19.19 -6.68 6.35
N GLY A 384 18.42 -6.49 7.42
CA GLY A 384 17.53 -5.31 7.57
C GLY A 384 18.24 -3.94 7.51
N GLY A 385 19.56 -3.90 7.65
CA GLY A 385 20.37 -2.67 7.54
C GLY A 385 20.85 -2.29 6.13
N SER A 386 20.65 -3.12 5.10
CA SER A 386 21.07 -2.83 3.72
C SER A 386 19.97 -2.21 2.84
N ALA A 387 18.80 -1.95 3.43
CA ALA A 387 17.63 -1.42 2.72
C ALA A 387 17.86 0.02 2.24
N VAL A 388 17.49 0.31 0.99
CA VAL A 388 17.40 1.68 0.45
C VAL A 388 15.93 2.04 0.30
N GLN A 389 15.47 3.07 1.00
CA GLN A 389 14.14 3.61 0.75
C GLN A 389 14.12 4.27 -0.63
N ILE A 390 13.19 3.83 -1.48
CA ILE A 390 13.05 4.30 -2.86
C ILE A 390 11.65 4.86 -3.17
N GLY A 391 10.69 4.71 -2.26
CA GLY A 391 9.35 5.28 -2.43
C GLY A 391 8.58 5.44 -1.13
N SER A 392 7.46 6.15 -1.21
CA SER A 392 6.50 6.40 -0.12
C SER A 392 5.07 6.33 -0.65
N GLY A 393 4.11 5.96 0.21
CA GLY A 393 2.69 5.83 -0.16
C GLY A 393 2.38 4.57 -0.98
N TRP A 394 3.15 3.51 -0.70
CA TRP A 394 3.05 2.17 -1.28
C TRP A 394 2.09 1.26 -0.54
#